data_AF-A0AA88JI71-F1
#
_entry.id   AF-A0AA88JI71-F1
#
_cell.length_a   1.000
_cell.length_b   1.000
_cell.length_c   1.000
_cell.angle_alpha   90.00
_cell.angle_beta   90.00
_cell.angle_gamma   90.00
#
_symmetry.space_group_name_H-M   'P 1'
#
loop_
_entity.id
_entity.type
_entity.pdbx_description
1 polymer ?
#
loop_
_entity_poly.entity_id
_entity_poly.type
_entity_poly.pdbx_seq_one_letter_code
_entity_poly.pdbx_strand_id
1 'polypeptide(L)'
;MKSVKYKVEELVKKSKVLLYQGFFDLRDGVVSTEAWVKTLEWEGLERFLAAERKVWRVNGELAGYVQKWGSLSNVVVLGAGHLVPSDKALSAQAMIEDWVLGNGLFEGEPEVNKDKRNFLGPNAI
;
A
#
# COMPACT_ATOMS: atom_id res chain seq x y z
N MET A 1 27.39 2.26 1.38
CA MET A 1 26.38 2.00 2.44
C MET A 1 25.64 0.71 2.08
N LYS A 2 25.26 -0.13 3.04
CA LYS A 2 24.50 -1.37 2.77
C LYS A 2 23.01 -1.06 2.68
N SER A 3 22.29 -1.79 1.82
CA SER A 3 20.84 -1.66 1.69
C SER A 3 20.10 -2.16 2.94
N VAL A 4 18.96 -1.55 3.25
CA VAL A 4 18.02 -2.00 4.30
C VAL A 4 16.92 -2.92 3.76
N LYS A 5 17.00 -3.33 2.49
CA LYS A 5 16.04 -4.21 1.80
C LYS A 5 15.56 -5.38 2.66
N TYR A 6 16.49 -6.15 3.23
CA TYR A 6 16.18 -7.33 4.04
C TYR A 6 15.31 -7.02 5.27
N LYS A 7 15.43 -5.81 5.85
CA LYS A 7 14.58 -5.39 6.96
C LYS A 7 13.14 -5.12 6.50
N VAL A 8 12.97 -4.56 5.30
CA VAL A 8 11.64 -4.32 4.74
C VAL A 8 10.95 -5.64 4.38
N GLU A 9 11.71 -6.61 3.85
CA GLU A 9 11.23 -7.97 3.60
C GLU A 9 10.79 -8.69 4.89
N GLU A 10 11.46 -8.41 6.00
CA GLU A 10 11.04 -8.91 7.32
C GLU A 10 9.79 -8.19 7.83
N LEU A 11 9.76 -6.85 7.74
CA LEU A 11 8.65 -6.03 8.24
C LEU A 11 7.35 -6.33 7.49
N VAL A 12 7.40 -6.46 6.17
CA VAL A 12 6.20 -6.75 5.37
C VAL A 12 5.57 -8.10 5.74
N LYS A 13 6.34 -9.05 6.29
CA LYS A 13 5.82 -10.34 6.78
C LYS A 13 5.21 -10.26 8.18
N LYS A 14 5.54 -9.22 8.96
CA LYS A 14 5.22 -9.12 10.40
C LYS A 14 4.29 -7.96 10.75
N SER A 15 4.22 -6.93 9.92
CA SER A 15 3.47 -5.71 10.18
C SER A 15 2.96 -5.07 8.89
N LYS A 16 2.02 -4.13 9.04
CA LYS A 16 1.66 -3.23 7.94
C LYS A 16 2.86 -2.34 7.61
N VAL A 17 3.09 -2.09 6.32
CA VAL A 17 4.13 -1.19 5.81
C VAL A 17 3.49 -0.18 4.86
N LEU A 18 3.65 1.10 5.17
CA LEU A 18 3.32 2.21 4.28
C LEU A 18 4.60 2.71 3.62
N LEU A 19 4.64 2.63 2.30
CA LEU A 19 5.68 3.20 1.46
C LEU A 19 5.04 4.34 0.67
N TYR A 20 5.56 5.57 0.77
CA TYR A 20 4.95 6.70 0.07
C TYR A 20 6.01 7.61 -0.55
N GLN A 21 5.69 8.20 -1.71
CA GLN A 21 6.55 9.16 -2.41
C GLN A 21 5.73 10.32 -2.98
N GLY A 22 6.37 11.47 -3.15
CA GLY A 22 5.86 12.53 -4.01
C GLY A 22 6.12 12.22 -5.47
N PHE A 23 5.15 12.49 -6.33
CA PHE A 23 5.25 12.23 -7.77
C PHE A 23 6.40 13.00 -8.46
N PHE A 24 6.76 14.19 -7.96
CA PHE A 24 7.82 15.04 -8.52
C PHE A 24 9.19 14.86 -7.87
N ASP A 25 9.36 13.85 -7.01
CA ASP A 25 10.66 13.59 -6.40
C ASP A 25 11.64 12.96 -7.40
N LEU A 26 12.82 13.56 -7.53
CA LEU A 26 13.91 13.10 -8.38
C LEU A 26 15.00 12.33 -7.63
N ARG A 27 14.99 12.32 -6.29
CA ARG A 27 16.03 11.68 -5.47
C ARG A 27 15.67 10.22 -5.18
N ASP A 28 14.49 10.01 -4.64
CA ASP A 28 13.92 8.71 -4.21
C ASP A 28 12.48 8.58 -4.72
N GLY A 29 12.28 9.02 -5.96
CA GLY A 29 10.98 9.09 -6.61
C GLY A 29 10.35 7.75 -6.95
N VAL A 30 9.19 7.87 -7.61
CA VAL A 30 8.29 6.78 -7.95
C VAL A 30 9.00 5.68 -8.74
N VAL A 31 9.73 6.04 -9.81
CA VAL A 31 10.35 5.06 -10.72
C VAL A 31 11.41 4.21 -10.03
N SER A 32 12.31 4.85 -9.26
CA SER A 32 13.35 4.14 -8.51
C SER A 32 12.76 3.24 -7.43
N THR A 33 11.73 3.72 -6.73
CA THR A 33 11.06 2.95 -5.69
C THR A 33 10.30 1.76 -6.26
N GLU A 34 9.59 1.94 -7.37
CA GLU A 34 8.92 0.84 -8.09
C GLU A 34 9.91 -0.22 -8.58
N ALA A 35 11.07 0.19 -9.10
CA ALA A 35 12.12 -0.73 -9.49
C ALA A 35 12.67 -1.50 -8.28
N TRP A 36 12.87 -0.84 -7.14
CA TRP A 36 13.34 -1.47 -5.91
C TRP A 36 12.30 -2.46 -5.33
N VAL A 37 11.01 -2.11 -5.31
CA VAL A 37 9.92 -2.99 -4.83
C VAL A 37 9.88 -4.30 -5.62
N LYS A 38 10.11 -4.27 -6.94
CA LYS A 38 10.18 -5.49 -7.77
C LYS A 38 11.29 -6.46 -7.37
N THR A 39 12.25 -6.00 -6.57
CA THR A 39 13.34 -6.87 -6.09
C THR A 39 13.04 -7.51 -4.73
N LEU A 40 12.00 -7.09 -4.01
CA LEU A 40 11.71 -7.57 -2.65
C LEU A 40 11.33 -9.05 -2.63
N GLU A 41 11.91 -9.82 -1.70
CA GLU A 41 11.62 -11.23 -1.50
C GLU A 41 10.57 -11.44 -0.39
N TRP A 42 9.31 -11.49 -0.82
CA TRP A 42 8.17 -11.81 0.03
C TRP A 42 7.06 -12.51 -0.77
N GLU A 43 6.31 -13.36 -0.09
CA GLU A 43 5.24 -14.20 -0.65
C GLU A 43 4.09 -13.40 -1.29
N GLY A 44 3.97 -12.12 -0.95
CA GLY A 44 2.97 -11.21 -1.49
C GLY A 44 3.38 -10.48 -2.77
N LEU A 45 4.63 -10.59 -3.24
CA LEU A 45 5.16 -9.72 -4.31
C LEU A 45 4.37 -9.81 -5.60
N GLU A 46 4.16 -11.01 -6.14
CA GLU A 46 3.51 -11.17 -7.44
C GLU A 46 2.10 -10.58 -7.43
N ARG A 47 1.37 -10.81 -6.33
CA ARG A 47 0.02 -10.28 -6.14
C ARG A 47 0.02 -8.77 -5.93
N PHE A 48 1.02 -8.23 -5.24
CA PHE A 48 1.24 -6.79 -5.14
C PHE A 48 1.49 -6.17 -6.50
N LEU A 49 2.37 -6.75 -7.32
CA LEU A 49 2.69 -6.24 -8.66
C LEU A 49 1.49 -6.33 -9.62
N ALA A 50 0.62 -7.34 -9.43
CA ALA A 50 -0.63 -7.48 -10.18
C ALA A 50 -1.78 -6.62 -9.63
N ALA A 51 -1.66 -6.06 -8.42
CA ALA A 51 -2.71 -5.26 -7.81
C ALA A 51 -2.94 -3.96 -8.57
N GLU A 52 -4.22 -3.62 -8.78
CA GLU A 52 -4.62 -2.37 -9.42
C GLU A 52 -4.16 -1.16 -8.58
N ARG A 53 -3.69 -0.11 -9.27
CA ARG A 53 -3.47 1.20 -8.69
C ARG A 53 -4.80 1.94 -8.61
N LYS A 54 -5.36 2.03 -7.40
CA LYS A 54 -6.64 2.70 -7.17
C LYS A 54 -6.44 4.21 -7.08
N VAL A 55 -7.26 4.96 -7.81
CA VAL A 55 -7.29 6.44 -7.73
C VAL A 55 -7.67 6.86 -6.32
N TRP A 56 -6.85 7.71 -5.71
CA TRP A 56 -7.05 8.23 -4.37
C TRP A 56 -7.39 9.71 -4.41
N ARG A 57 -8.42 10.08 -3.66
CA ARG A 57 -8.93 11.45 -3.57
C ARG A 57 -9.06 11.87 -2.11
N VAL A 58 -8.77 13.15 -1.86
CA VAL A 58 -8.96 13.79 -0.56
C VAL A 58 -9.85 15.00 -0.79
N ASN A 59 -10.97 15.07 -0.08
CA ASN A 59 -11.99 16.13 -0.25
C ASN A 59 -12.46 16.30 -1.71
N GLY A 60 -12.59 15.19 -2.44
CA GLY A 60 -13.00 15.18 -3.86
C GLY A 60 -11.88 15.50 -4.86
N GLU A 61 -10.75 16.05 -4.43
CA GLU A 61 -9.61 16.36 -5.29
C GLU A 61 -8.72 15.14 -5.51
N LEU A 62 -8.09 15.06 -6.69
CA LEU A 62 -7.15 13.98 -7.01
C LEU A 62 -5.88 14.14 -6.16
N ALA A 63 -5.68 13.23 -5.21
CA ALA A 63 -4.55 13.24 -4.30
C ALA A 63 -3.42 12.30 -4.78
N GLY A 64 -3.74 11.30 -5.60
CA GLY A 64 -2.75 10.37 -6.15
C GLY A 64 -3.32 8.98 -6.40
N TYR A 65 -2.52 7.95 -6.13
CA TYR A 65 -2.98 6.56 -6.17
C TYR A 65 -2.41 5.71 -5.05
N VAL A 66 -3.13 4.63 -4.72
CA VAL A 66 -2.75 3.60 -3.76
C VAL A 66 -2.66 2.27 -4.49
N GLN A 67 -1.51 1.59 -4.40
CA GLN A 67 -1.33 0.19 -4.77
C GLN A 67 -1.14 -0.61 -3.49
N LYS A 68 -1.98 -1.63 -3.26
CA LYS A 68 -1.96 -2.38 -2.01
C LYS A 68 -2.19 -3.85 -2.26
N TRP A 69 -1.44 -4.67 -1.54
CA TRP A 69 -1.71 -6.09 -1.39
C TRP A 69 -1.21 -6.57 -0.04
N GLY A 70 -2.05 -7.32 0.69
CA GLY A 70 -1.71 -7.79 2.04
C GLY A 70 -1.29 -6.63 2.95
N SER A 71 -0.07 -6.71 3.47
CA SER A 71 0.54 -5.77 4.41
C SER A 71 1.25 -4.57 3.78
N LEU A 72 1.55 -4.60 2.47
CA LEU A 72 2.24 -3.49 1.78
C LEU A 72 1.23 -2.55 1.14
N SER A 73 1.30 -1.27 1.51
CA SER A 73 0.62 -0.16 0.84
C SER A 73 1.67 0.77 0.23
N ASN A 74 1.63 0.96 -1.08
CA ASN A 74 2.46 1.93 -1.79
C ASN A 74 1.60 3.10 -2.28
N VAL A 75 1.96 4.32 -1.92
CA VAL A 75 1.19 5.54 -2.20
C VAL A 75 2.04 6.53 -2.97
N VAL A 76 1.50 7.03 -4.07
CA VAL A 76 2.11 8.15 -4.79
C VAL A 76 1.23 9.36 -4.62
N VAL A 77 1.80 10.44 -4.08
CA VAL A 77 1.10 11.70 -3.81
C VAL A 77 1.33 12.67 -4.96
N LEU A 78 0.25 12.99 -5.67
CA LEU A 78 0.27 13.89 -6.81
C LEU A 78 0.58 15.33 -6.36
N GLY A 79 1.47 16.01 -7.08
CA GLY A 79 1.81 17.39 -6.80
C GLY A 79 2.77 17.61 -5.63
N ALA A 80 3.32 16.54 -5.04
CA ALA A 80 4.38 16.58 -4.04
C ALA A 80 5.73 16.18 -4.64
N GLY A 81 6.81 16.77 -4.12
CA GLY A 81 8.18 16.33 -4.33
C GLY A 81 8.69 15.52 -3.14
N HIS A 82 9.95 15.72 -2.77
CA HIS A 82 10.63 14.94 -1.72
C HIS A 82 9.99 15.06 -0.34
N LEU A 83 9.48 16.25 0.01
CA LEU A 83 8.89 16.52 1.32
C LEU A 83 7.37 16.54 1.21
N VAL A 84 6.76 15.37 1.07
CA VAL A 84 5.30 15.21 0.89
C VAL A 84 4.46 16.00 1.90
N PRO A 85 4.72 15.97 3.22
CA PRO A 85 3.93 16.76 4.17
C PRO A 85 4.07 18.28 4.01
N SER A 86 5.21 18.74 3.47
CA SER A 86 5.42 20.16 3.19
C SER A 86 4.65 20.60 1.95
N ASP A 87 4.68 19.79 0.88
CA ASP A 87 4.08 20.15 -0.41
C ASP A 87 2.57 19.91 -0.44
N LYS A 88 2.09 18.86 0.26
CA LYS A 88 0.70 18.39 0.25
C LYS A 88 0.24 17.99 1.66
N ALA A 89 0.24 18.94 2.59
CA ALA A 89 -0.10 18.73 4.00
C ALA A 89 -1.43 17.98 4.21
N LEU A 90 -2.51 18.41 3.53
CA LEU A 90 -3.84 17.77 3.67
C LEU A 90 -3.83 16.31 3.19
N SER A 91 -3.21 16.03 2.04
CA SER A 91 -3.10 14.67 1.53
C SER A 91 -2.22 13.82 2.45
N ALA A 92 -1.10 14.35 2.91
CA ALA A 92 -0.20 13.65 3.83
C ALA A 92 -0.89 13.27 5.15
N GLN A 93 -1.67 14.20 5.73
CA GLN A 93 -2.46 13.94 6.93
C GLN A 93 -3.49 12.83 6.69
N ALA A 94 -4.34 12.97 5.66
CA ALA A 94 -5.36 11.99 5.33
C ALA A 94 -4.75 10.60 5.08
N MET A 95 -3.63 10.52 4.36
CA MET A 95 -2.92 9.26 4.11
C MET A 95 -2.48 8.57 5.41
N ILE A 96 -1.89 9.32 6.35
CA ILE A 96 -1.42 8.74 7.61
C ILE A 96 -2.59 8.34 8.50
N GLU A 97 -3.61 9.18 8.62
CA GLU A 97 -4.81 8.88 9.42
C GLU A 97 -5.53 7.64 8.88
N ASP A 98 -5.81 7.60 7.58
CA ASP A 98 -6.51 6.47 6.96
C ASP A 98 -5.68 5.18 7.01
N TRP A 99 -4.36 5.25 6.87
CA TRP A 99 -3.50 4.07 6.98
C TRP A 99 -3.43 3.52 8.42
N VAL A 100 -3.31 4.40 9.42
CA VAL A 100 -3.25 4.02 10.83
C VAL A 100 -4.59 3.44 11.29
N LEU A 101 -5.69 4.11 10.96
CA LEU A 101 -7.04 3.68 11.35
C LEU A 101 -7.56 2.54 10.48
N GLY A 102 -6.98 2.34 9.29
CA GLY A 102 -7.39 1.33 8.34
C GLY A 102 -8.71 1.67 7.67
N ASN A 103 -8.84 2.88 7.12
CA ASN A 103 -10.04 3.38 6.45
C ASN A 103 -9.88 3.39 4.92
N GLY A 104 -10.99 3.29 4.21
CA GLY A 104 -11.06 3.54 2.76
C GLY A 104 -10.13 2.62 1.97
N LEU A 105 -9.22 3.21 1.18
CA LEU A 105 -8.29 2.42 0.34
C LEU A 105 -7.22 1.66 1.16
N PHE A 106 -7.11 1.91 2.47
CA PHE A 106 -6.16 1.27 3.38
C PHE A 106 -6.78 0.18 4.26
N GLU A 107 -8.09 -0.06 4.13
CA GLU A 107 -8.77 -1.15 4.82
C GLU A 107 -8.10 -2.51 4.56
N GLY A 108 -8.07 -3.36 5.58
CA GLY A 108 -7.59 -4.75 5.43
C GLY A 108 -8.51 -5.54 4.49
N GLU A 109 -7.99 -6.61 3.88
CA GLU A 109 -8.88 -7.58 3.26
C GLU A 109 -9.81 -8.14 4.35
N PRO A 110 -11.12 -8.30 4.10
CA PRO A 110 -12.00 -8.93 5.07
C PRO A 110 -11.45 -10.32 5.39
N GLU A 111 -11.32 -10.64 6.68
CA GLU A 111 -10.94 -11.98 7.08
C GLU A 111 -11.98 -12.95 6.51
N VAL A 112 -11.56 -13.78 5.54
CA VAL A 112 -12.36 -14.92 5.12
C VAL A 112 -12.42 -15.85 6.33
N ASN A 113 -13.53 -15.82 7.05
CA ASN A 113 -13.80 -16.75 8.14
C ASN A 113 -13.71 -18.18 7.59
N LYS A 114 -12.60 -18.87 7.89
CA LYS A 114 -12.30 -20.22 7.41
C LYS A 114 -13.24 -21.28 7.99
N ASP A 115 -14.07 -20.95 8.99
CA ASP A 115 -15.00 -21.89 9.63
C ASP A 115 -16.31 -22.13 8.85
N LYS A 116 -16.65 -21.30 7.86
CA LYS A 116 -17.90 -21.48 7.09
C LYS A 116 -17.83 -22.55 6.00
N ARG A 117 -16.70 -23.24 5.82
CA ARG A 117 -16.54 -24.30 4.80
C ARG A 117 -17.10 -25.67 5.19
N ASN A 118 -17.68 -25.84 6.39
CA ASN A 118 -18.18 -27.14 6.87
C ASN A 118 -19.72 -27.27 6.96
N PHE A 119 -20.51 -26.35 6.38
CA PHE A 119 -21.99 -26.37 6.52
C PHE A 119 -22.77 -26.68 5.24
N LEU A 120 -22.16 -27.33 4.25
CA LEU A 120 -22.93 -27.97 3.17
C LEU A 120 -22.79 -29.49 3.31
N GLY A 121 -23.66 -30.05 4.17
CA GLY A 121 -23.91 -31.48 4.18
C GLY A 121 -24.52 -31.93 2.84
N PRO A 122 -24.28 -33.18 2.42
CA PRO A 122 -24.81 -33.71 1.17
C PRO A 122 -26.31 -33.99 1.36
N ASN A 123 -27.15 -32.97 1.15
CA ASN A 123 -28.57 -33.11 0.79
C ASN A 123 -29.16 -31.72 0.51
N ALA A 124 -29.03 -31.29 -0.74
CA ALA A 124 -29.91 -30.28 -1.32
C ALA A 124 -30.13 -30.65 -2.80
N ILE A 125 -31.16 -31.47 -3.00
CA ILE A 125 -31.94 -31.77 -4.23
C ILE A 125 -31.16 -32.26 -5.45
#